data_AF-A0A6P2KWC5-F1
#
_entry.id   AF-A0A6P2KWC5-F1
#
_cell.length_a   1.000
_cell.length_b   1.000
_cell.length_c   1.000
_cell.angle_alpha   90.00
_cell.angle_beta   90.00
_cell.angle_gamma   90.00
#
_symmetry.space_group_name_H-M   'P 1'
#
loop_
_entity.id
_entity.type
_entity.pdbx_description
1 polymer ?
#
loop_
_entity_poly.entity_id
_entity_poly.type
_entity_poly.pdbx_seq_one_letter_code
_entity_poly.pdbx_strand_id
1 'polypeptide(L)'
;MFDLDGMLLLPDRRSVFLSEVAGSRGLIVVGVGRGGERGFQMVHRFHEAAERLAAAGIHLAFVYPRESARHVMDPISVASARFRHHPSLLLDADGCCFALGVPPRLLNAVYLSSEMKRLAGFETDVRDAAWEIELQAFLMACQVAPSH
;
A
#
# COMPACT_ATOMS: atom_id res chain seq x y z
N MET A 1 8.71 -1.67 11.08
CA MET A 1 8.10 -0.34 11.36
C MET A 1 8.27 0.48 10.11
N PHE A 2 7.21 1.12 9.62
CA PHE A 2 7.29 1.99 8.45
C PHE A 2 7.94 3.31 8.84
N ASP A 3 8.96 3.74 8.10
CA ASP A 3 9.38 5.13 8.14
C ASP A 3 8.43 5.94 7.25
N LEU A 4 7.71 6.88 7.86
CA LEU A 4 6.66 7.66 7.20
C LEU A 4 7.23 8.86 6.43
N ASP A 5 8.47 9.24 6.72
CA ASP A 5 9.16 10.38 6.10
C ASP A 5 10.03 9.94 4.90
N GLY A 6 10.06 8.64 4.61
CA GLY A 6 10.78 8.09 3.47
C GLY A 6 10.21 8.57 2.13
N MET A 7 11.09 9.01 1.23
CA MET A 7 10.71 9.34 -0.15
C MET A 7 10.36 8.07 -0.91
N LEU A 8 9.21 8.08 -1.59
CA LEU A 8 8.73 6.96 -2.41
C LEU A 8 8.67 7.37 -3.88
N LEU A 9 8.70 6.40 -4.78
CA LEU A 9 8.53 6.62 -6.22
C LEU A 9 7.21 6.05 -6.70
N LEU A 10 6.45 6.86 -7.44
CA LEU A 10 5.35 6.40 -8.28
C LEU A 10 5.88 5.57 -9.46
N PRO A 11 5.03 4.78 -10.15
CA PRO A 11 5.46 3.96 -11.29
C PRO A 11 5.99 4.79 -12.48
N ASP A 12 5.63 6.08 -12.55
CA ASP A 12 6.14 7.04 -13.52
C ASP A 12 7.45 7.72 -13.09
N ARG A 13 8.08 7.23 -11.99
CA ARG A 13 9.32 7.71 -11.38
C ARG A 13 9.24 9.10 -10.76
N ARG A 14 8.04 9.64 -10.53
CA ARG A 14 7.90 10.85 -9.70
C ARG A 14 8.09 10.50 -8.23
N SER A 15 8.85 11.33 -7.53
CA SER A 15 8.98 11.25 -6.08
C SER A 15 7.72 11.76 -5.38
N VAL A 16 7.35 11.11 -4.28
CA VAL A 16 6.18 11.45 -3.48
C VAL A 16 6.41 11.02 -2.01
N PHE A 17 5.84 11.77 -1.07
CA PHE A 17 5.74 11.38 0.33
C PHE A 17 4.39 10.70 0.63
N LEU A 18 4.33 9.85 1.66
CA LEU A 18 3.07 9.21 2.05
C LEU A 18 1.97 10.23 2.41
N SER A 19 2.36 11.38 2.97
CA SER A 19 1.44 12.49 3.28
C SER A 19 0.75 13.08 2.04
N GLU A 20 1.43 13.11 0.90
CA GLU A 20 0.87 13.60 -0.36
C GLU A 20 -0.06 12.59 -1.04
N VAL A 21 0.07 11.30 -0.69
CA VAL A 21 -0.79 10.22 -1.21
C VAL A 21 -2.05 10.06 -0.36
N ALA A 22 -2.07 10.53 0.88
CA ALA A 22 -3.20 10.33 1.77
C ALA A 22 -4.49 11.02 1.32
N GLY A 23 -5.61 10.37 1.62
CA GLY A 23 -6.94 10.95 1.45
C GLY A 23 -7.31 11.85 2.63
N SER A 24 -8.47 12.50 2.55
CA SER A 24 -8.97 13.44 3.56
C SER A 24 -9.13 12.85 4.96
N ARG A 25 -9.36 11.54 5.06
CA ARG A 25 -9.48 10.80 6.34
C ARG A 25 -8.24 9.97 6.67
N GLY A 26 -7.30 9.81 5.72
CA GLY A 26 -6.05 9.10 5.96
C GLY A 26 -5.61 8.20 4.82
N LEU A 27 -4.70 7.28 5.16
CA LEU A 27 -4.03 6.40 4.23
C LEU A 27 -3.84 5.02 4.84
N ILE A 28 -4.17 3.97 4.10
CA ILE A 28 -3.75 2.62 4.42
C ILE A 28 -2.51 2.31 3.57
N VAL A 29 -1.41 2.01 4.24
CA VAL A 29 -0.14 1.63 3.61
C VAL A 29 0.03 0.13 3.78
N VAL A 30 0.20 -0.59 2.68
CA VAL A 30 0.49 -2.02 2.69
C VAL A 30 1.88 -2.24 2.13
N GLY A 31 2.79 -2.64 2.99
CA GLY A 31 4.13 -3.03 2.62
C GLY A 31 4.17 -4.44 2.06
N VAL A 32 4.69 -4.59 0.84
CA VAL A 32 4.77 -5.86 0.13
C VAL A 32 6.21 -6.34 0.10
N GLY A 33 6.49 -7.42 0.81
CA GLY A 33 7.83 -8.03 0.82
C GLY A 33 8.31 -8.46 -0.58
N ARG A 34 9.62 -8.77 -0.69
CA ARG A 34 10.29 -9.13 -1.97
C ARG A 34 9.63 -10.31 -2.73
N GLY A 35 9.06 -11.25 -2.00
CA GLY A 35 8.34 -12.42 -2.51
C GLY A 35 6.82 -12.26 -2.55
N GLY A 36 6.29 -11.05 -2.35
CA GLY A 36 4.89 -10.74 -2.57
C GLY A 36 4.52 -10.72 -4.06
N GLU A 37 3.22 -10.54 -4.32
CA GLU A 37 2.64 -10.47 -5.66
C GLU A 37 3.14 -9.24 -6.45
N ARG A 38 2.91 -9.21 -7.76
CA ARG A 38 3.29 -8.06 -8.60
C ARG A 38 2.34 -6.87 -8.40
N GLY A 39 2.81 -5.67 -8.72
CA GLY A 39 2.05 -4.43 -8.59
C GLY A 39 0.68 -4.48 -9.28
N PHE A 40 0.64 -4.87 -10.56
CA PHE A 40 -0.63 -4.98 -11.29
C PHE A 40 -1.58 -6.03 -10.69
N GLN A 41 -1.07 -7.09 -10.05
CA GLN A 41 -1.91 -8.10 -9.40
C GLN A 41 -2.56 -7.52 -8.15
N MET A 42 -1.80 -6.80 -7.33
CA MET A 42 -2.34 -6.10 -6.15
C MET A 42 -3.35 -5.01 -6.55
N VAL A 43 -3.03 -4.21 -7.58
CA VAL A 43 -3.96 -3.22 -8.15
C VAL A 43 -5.23 -3.88 -8.65
N HIS A 44 -5.12 -5.00 -9.37
CA HIS A 44 -6.28 -5.69 -9.90
C HIS A 44 -7.18 -6.26 -8.80
N ARG A 45 -6.61 -7.00 -7.84
CA ARG A 45 -7.36 -7.70 -6.78
C ARG A 45 -8.05 -6.73 -5.82
N PHE A 46 -7.36 -5.67 -5.42
CA PHE A 46 -7.87 -4.72 -4.41
C PHE A 46 -8.51 -3.47 -5.00
N HIS A 47 -8.74 -3.41 -6.32
CA HIS A 47 -9.32 -2.23 -6.97
C HIS A 47 -10.67 -1.82 -6.35
N GLU A 48 -11.61 -2.76 -6.22
CA GLU A 48 -12.94 -2.44 -5.70
C GLU A 48 -12.88 -1.95 -4.25
N ALA A 49 -12.06 -2.58 -3.41
CA ALA A 49 -11.84 -2.15 -2.03
C ALA A 49 -11.19 -0.76 -1.98
N ALA A 50 -10.21 -0.50 -2.85
CA ALA A 50 -9.52 0.79 -2.94
C ALA A 50 -10.46 1.92 -3.38
N GLU A 51 -11.32 1.67 -4.38
CA GLU A 51 -12.34 2.64 -4.81
C GLU A 51 -13.33 2.97 -3.70
N ARG A 52 -13.80 1.95 -2.96
CA ARG A 52 -14.71 2.14 -1.83
C ARG A 52 -14.07 2.92 -0.68
N LEU A 53 -12.79 2.66 -0.40
CA LEU A 53 -12.02 3.41 0.59
C LEU A 53 -11.81 4.86 0.13
N ALA A 54 -11.45 5.06 -1.14
CA ALA A 54 -11.22 6.38 -1.71
C ALA A 54 -12.50 7.23 -1.69
N ALA A 55 -13.66 6.63 -2.01
CA ALA A 55 -14.96 7.29 -1.86
C ALA A 55 -15.28 7.67 -0.41
N ALA A 56 -14.73 6.94 0.57
CA ALA A 56 -14.81 7.28 1.99
C ALA A 56 -13.71 8.25 2.45
N GLY A 57 -12.82 8.71 1.56
CA GLY A 57 -11.72 9.63 1.88
C GLY A 57 -10.46 8.96 2.44
N ILE A 58 -10.36 7.63 2.38
CA ILE A 58 -9.18 6.86 2.82
C ILE A 58 -8.49 6.33 1.57
N HIS A 59 -7.24 6.69 1.32
CA HIS A 59 -6.52 6.13 0.18
C HIS A 59 -5.82 4.81 0.57
N LEU A 60 -5.55 3.95 -0.43
CA LEU A 60 -4.80 2.72 -0.26
C LEU A 60 -3.54 2.77 -1.13
N ALA A 61 -2.38 2.51 -0.53
CA ALA A 61 -1.10 2.45 -1.22
C ALA A 61 -0.36 1.14 -0.93
N PHE A 62 0.12 0.48 -1.98
CA PHE A 62 1.05 -0.63 -1.87
C PHE A 62 2.48 -0.14 -2.04
N VAL A 63 3.31 -0.35 -1.02
CA VAL A 63 4.72 0.04 -1.02
C VAL A 63 5.57 -1.20 -1.22
N TYR A 64 6.50 -1.13 -2.17
CA TYR A 64 7.43 -2.21 -2.49
C TYR A 64 8.86 -1.77 -2.17
N PRO A 65 9.72 -2.67 -1.68
CA PRO A 65 11.12 -2.35 -1.49
C PRO A 65 11.83 -2.23 -2.84
N ARG A 66 12.96 -1.51 -2.87
CA ARG A 66 13.76 -1.23 -4.08
C ARG A 66 13.97 -2.46 -4.98
N GLU A 67 14.22 -3.63 -4.40
CA GLU A 67 14.55 -4.85 -5.14
C GLU A 67 13.35 -5.44 -5.89
N SER A 68 12.14 -5.04 -5.49
CA SER A 68 10.89 -5.35 -6.18
C SER A 68 10.53 -4.29 -7.23
N ALA A 69 11.43 -3.39 -7.61
CA ALA A 69 11.17 -2.37 -8.64
C ALA A 69 10.59 -2.96 -9.93
N ARG A 70 11.05 -4.14 -10.35
CA ARG A 70 10.54 -4.86 -11.53
C ARG A 70 9.06 -5.27 -11.43
N HIS A 71 8.46 -5.26 -10.24
CA HIS A 71 7.05 -5.57 -10.01
C HIS A 71 6.16 -4.32 -10.02
N VAL A 72 6.76 -3.13 -9.86
CA VAL A 72 6.04 -1.85 -9.81
C VAL A 72 6.24 -1.06 -11.10
N MET A 73 7.45 -1.14 -11.66
CA MET A 73 7.91 -0.37 -12.83
C MET A 73 7.74 -1.14 -14.14
N ASP A 74 7.15 -2.34 -14.12
CA ASP A 74 6.84 -3.03 -15.37
C ASP A 74 5.71 -2.30 -16.12
N PRO A 75 5.68 -2.38 -17.47
CA PRO A 75 4.71 -1.63 -18.26
C PRO A 75 3.24 -1.89 -17.89
N ILE A 76 2.89 -3.08 -17.41
CA ILE A 76 1.52 -3.43 -17.03
C ILE A 76 1.15 -2.77 -15.71
N SER A 77 2.04 -2.80 -14.73
CA SER A 77 1.84 -2.13 -13.44
C SER A 77 1.76 -0.61 -13.60
N VAL A 78 2.63 -0.02 -14.44
CA VAL A 78 2.59 1.41 -14.75
C VAL A 78 1.26 1.81 -15.40
N ALA A 79 0.83 1.06 -16.43
CA ALA A 79 -0.45 1.31 -17.08
C ALA A 79 -1.61 1.17 -16.09
N SER A 80 -1.62 0.10 -15.29
CA SER A 80 -2.68 -0.19 -14.33
C SER A 80 -2.82 0.91 -13.27
N ALA A 81 -1.71 1.37 -12.69
CA ALA A 81 -1.72 2.48 -11.73
C ALA A 81 -2.21 3.78 -12.37
N ARG A 82 -1.82 4.05 -13.62
CA ARG A 82 -2.23 5.25 -14.36
C ARG A 82 -3.71 5.25 -14.71
N PHE A 83 -4.30 4.11 -15.04
CA PHE A 83 -5.71 4.01 -15.41
C PHE A 83 -6.65 3.92 -14.21
N ARG A 84 -6.23 3.24 -13.14
CA ARG A 84 -7.14 2.96 -12.02
C ARG A 84 -7.08 3.98 -10.90
N HIS A 85 -6.03 4.80 -10.80
CA HIS A 85 -5.77 5.80 -9.75
C HIS A 85 -5.69 5.23 -8.30
N HIS A 86 -6.60 4.34 -7.91
CA HIS A 86 -6.60 3.57 -6.68
C HIS A 86 -6.63 2.05 -6.96
N PRO A 87 -5.84 1.25 -6.20
CA PRO A 87 -4.86 1.67 -5.20
C PRO A 87 -3.58 2.23 -5.84
N SER A 88 -2.87 3.07 -5.10
CA SER A 88 -1.58 3.61 -5.53
C SER A 88 -0.47 2.56 -5.41
N LEU A 89 0.47 2.55 -6.35
CA LEU A 89 1.67 1.73 -6.28
C LEU A 89 2.88 2.62 -6.00
N LEU A 90 3.68 2.26 -5.01
CA LEU A 90 4.82 3.03 -4.55
C LEU A 90 6.05 2.12 -4.42
N LEU A 91 7.22 2.68 -4.73
CA LEU A 91 8.51 2.02 -4.59
C LEU A 91 9.36 2.78 -3.56
N ASP A 92 9.75 2.10 -2.49
CA ASP A 92 10.74 2.56 -1.53
C ASP A 92 12.15 2.38 -2.14
N ALA A 93 12.56 3.36 -2.93
CA ALA A 93 13.82 3.33 -3.68
C ALA A 93 15.05 3.46 -2.77
N ASP A 94 14.90 4.17 -1.66
CA ASP A 94 15.97 4.46 -0.71
C ASP A 94 16.04 3.41 0.42
N GLY A 95 15.01 2.56 0.56
CA GLY A 95 14.95 1.49 1.56
C GLY A 95 14.65 1.99 2.97
N CYS A 96 14.23 3.25 3.10
CA CYS A 96 13.96 3.90 4.38
C CYS A 96 12.59 3.51 4.91
N CYS A 97 11.58 3.38 4.03
CA CYS A 97 10.22 3.05 4.42
C CYS A 97 10.15 1.68 5.12
N PHE A 98 11.02 0.73 4.73
CA PHE A 98 11.16 -0.58 5.37
C PHE A 98 12.39 -0.69 6.28
N ALA A 99 12.49 0.17 7.30
CA ALA A 99 13.65 0.32 8.19
C ALA A 99 14.30 -0.96 8.79
N LEU A 100 13.64 -2.12 8.76
CA LEU A 100 14.17 -3.39 9.31
C LEU A 100 14.28 -4.55 8.30
N GLY A 101 14.03 -4.31 7.01
CA GLY A 101 13.94 -5.39 6.02
C GLY A 101 12.71 -6.24 6.26
N VAL A 102 11.69 -6.10 5.41
CA VAL A 102 10.48 -6.91 5.53
C VAL A 102 10.81 -8.36 5.17
N PRO A 103 10.38 -9.35 5.98
CA PRO A 103 10.48 -10.74 5.57
C PRO A 103 9.86 -10.90 4.16
N PRO A 104 10.51 -11.60 3.22
CA PRO A 104 10.12 -11.55 1.81
C PRO A 104 8.65 -11.88 1.53
N ARG A 105 7.99 -12.64 2.41
CA ARG A 105 6.62 -13.15 2.21
C ARG A 105 5.59 -12.48 3.11
N LEU A 106 5.96 -11.40 3.79
CA LEU A 106 5.07 -10.72 4.71
C LEU A 106 4.35 -9.57 3.99
N LEU A 107 3.06 -9.43 4.28
CA LEU A 107 2.33 -8.18 4.08
C LEU A 107 2.17 -7.50 5.43
N ASN A 108 2.52 -6.23 5.50
CA ASN A 108 2.28 -5.41 6.68
C ASN A 108 1.43 -4.21 6.28
N ALA A 109 0.20 -4.17 6.77
CA ALA A 109 -0.72 -3.07 6.54
C ALA A 109 -0.78 -2.16 7.77
N VAL A 110 -0.73 -0.85 7.57
CA VAL A 110 -0.90 0.15 8.61
C VAL A 110 -1.91 1.17 8.15
N TYR A 111 -2.90 1.44 9.00
CA TYR A 111 -3.82 2.55 8.79
C TYR A 111 -3.29 3.80 9.51
N LEU A 112 -3.11 4.87 8.74
CA LEU A 112 -2.66 6.18 9.18
C LEU A 112 -3.82 7.17 9.08
N SER A 113 -3.97 8.04 10.08
CA SER A 113 -4.86 9.20 9.98
C SER A 113 -4.35 10.20 8.95
N SER A 114 -5.15 11.23 8.65
CA SER A 114 -4.72 12.38 7.84
C SER A 114 -3.50 13.12 8.42
N GLU A 115 -3.27 13.01 9.73
CA GLU A 115 -2.09 13.56 10.43
C GLU A 115 -0.90 12.57 10.46
N MET A 116 -0.92 11.49 9.67
CA MET A 116 0.09 10.43 9.65
C MET A 116 0.25 9.68 10.98
N LYS A 117 -0.75 9.76 11.88
CA LYS A 117 -0.73 8.98 13.13
C LYS A 117 -1.24 7.58 12.87
N ARG A 118 -0.51 6.58 13.37
CA ARG A 118 -0.93 5.18 13.27
C ARG A 118 -2.20 4.92 14.09
N LEU A 119 -3.24 4.45 13.42
CA LEU A 119 -4.53 4.08 14.01
C LEU A 119 -4.70 2.58 14.18
N ALA A 120 -4.23 1.80 13.21
CA ALA A 120 -4.31 0.34 13.25
C ALA A 120 -3.14 -0.31 12.50
N GLY A 121 -2.95 -1.62 12.68
CA GLY A 121 -2.03 -2.40 11.87
C GLY A 121 -2.46 -3.85 11.76
N PHE A 122 -1.97 -4.49 10.71
CA PHE A 122 -2.27 -5.86 10.34
C PHE A 122 -1.04 -6.49 9.67
N GLU A 123 -0.82 -7.78 9.89
CA GLU A 123 0.31 -8.50 9.34
C GLU A 123 -0.12 -9.92 8.97
N THR A 124 0.28 -10.40 7.79
CA THR A 124 -0.02 -11.76 7.32
C THR A 124 1.06 -12.28 6.35
N ASP A 125 1.21 -13.60 6.21
CA ASP A 125 2.12 -14.24 5.26
C ASP A 125 1.37 -14.53 3.95
N VAL A 126 1.92 -14.10 2.80
CA VAL A 126 1.29 -14.32 1.48
C VAL A 126 1.15 -15.79 1.08
N ARG A 127 1.76 -16.72 1.81
CA ARG A 127 1.56 -18.17 1.62
C ARG A 127 0.30 -18.69 2.29
N ASP A 128 -0.28 -17.95 3.23
CA ASP A 128 -1.54 -18.35 3.83
C ASP A 128 -2.63 -18.26 2.77
N ALA A 129 -3.37 -19.34 2.53
CA ALA A 129 -4.46 -19.31 1.56
C ALA A 129 -5.54 -18.26 1.89
N ALA A 130 -5.62 -17.81 3.15
CA ALA A 130 -6.56 -16.80 3.60
C ALA A 130 -6.03 -15.35 3.54
N TRP A 131 -4.76 -15.11 3.19
CA TRP A 131 -4.14 -13.78 3.30
C TRP A 131 -4.95 -12.67 2.61
N GLU A 132 -5.54 -12.99 1.46
CA GLU A 132 -6.32 -12.04 0.65
C GLU A 132 -7.62 -11.66 1.36
N ILE A 133 -8.31 -12.65 1.93
CA ILE A 133 -9.56 -12.46 2.67
C ILE A 133 -9.29 -11.65 3.95
N GLU A 134 -8.21 -11.95 4.65
CA GLU A 134 -7.84 -11.25 5.89
C GLU A 134 -7.46 -9.79 5.61
N LEU A 135 -6.66 -9.53 4.57
CA LEU A 135 -6.31 -8.16 4.19
C LEU A 135 -7.57 -7.39 3.77
N GLN A 136 -8.46 -8.01 2.98
CA GLN A 136 -9.71 -7.37 2.61
C GLN A 136 -10.59 -7.07 3.82
N ALA A 137 -10.69 -7.98 4.79
CA ALA A 137 -11.43 -7.75 6.02
C ALA A 137 -10.86 -6.57 6.82
N PHE A 138 -9.53 -6.47 6.91
CA PHE A 138 -8.86 -5.33 7.55
C PHE A 138 -9.18 -4.00 6.85
N LEU A 139 -9.09 -3.96 5.50
CA LEU A 139 -9.44 -2.78 4.71
C LEU A 139 -10.88 -2.34 4.96
N MET A 140 -11.82 -3.27 4.97
CA MET A 140 -13.23 -2.98 5.22
C MET A 140 -13.48 -2.50 6.66
N ALA A 141 -12.78 -3.06 7.64
CA ALA A 141 -12.87 -2.60 9.03
C ALA A 141 -12.40 -1.15 9.20
N CYS A 142 -11.35 -0.74 8.47
CA CYS A 142 -10.86 0.64 8.49
C CYS A 142 -11.87 1.65 7.91
N GLN A 143 -12.73 1.22 6.98
CA GLN A 143 -13.80 2.06 6.44
C GLN A 143 -14.85 2.43 7.50
N VAL A 144 -15.14 1.50 8.42
CA VAL A 144 -16.21 1.61 9.41
C VAL A 144 -15.77 2.36 10.67
N ALA A 145 -14.47 2.38 10.97
CA ALA A 145 -13.93 3.10 12.12
C ALA A 145 -14.36 4.58 12.07
N PRO A 146 -15.16 5.07 13.04
CA PRO A 146 -15.56 6.47 13.07
C PRO A 146 -14.32 7.34 13.26
N SER A 147 -14.32 8.47 12.55
CA SER A 147 -13.38 9.56 12.78
C SER A 147 -13.54 9.99 14.25
N HIS A 148 -12.57 9.64 15.10
CA HIS A 148 -12.53 10.07 16.50
C HIS A 148 -11.97 11.48 16.61
#